data_AF-A0A1W2TS76-F1
#
_entry.id   AF-A0A1W2TS76-F1
#
_cell.length_a   1.000
_cell.length_b   1.000
_cell.length_c   1.000
_cell.angle_alpha   90.00
_cell.angle_beta   90.00
_cell.angle_gamma   90.00
#
_symmetry.space_group_name_H-M   'P 1'
#
loop_
_entity.id
_entity.type
_entity.pdbx_description
1 polymer ?
#
loop_
_entity_poly.entity_id
_entity_poly.type
_entity_poly.pdbx_seq_one_letter_code
_entity_poly.pdbx_strand_id
1 'polypeptide(L)'
;MDQLPVELLQRVLTHLDIETLRSAALSCRLVFGAFRGAEELITGAALVRQIDRRVLPEAILVQEAREGLGTASVGKGIEFFTKNPGRGRESAAAAVPTRRRKRWSLAAALTLVRFHAKVGHLAAQAAREALARRPGLLVAGQPDGPTRAERCRFELAVYRFELYCNVVGRLWSADGWAIWDMFFRHFALWELEQLACIHEYFVRVVSRPFNFLVDHDVTWGYLEVPYIDQHVSEHAEALLAEGVNKIYSLSRASGYAECRALLSRGEDRNGEPARLRRFLGLALQEAGNLNLIPPCALEDMSAPLVALVAGHPFRCNLNDDDYDDDDDDDPGPSDMWAWVNRAREPGELVADPDARVHRAWAFPFWDVARLRAAGLLRRENLDLGLDLDDDDRDRDYAIPGFGFWRWRRNRLELELGRDFGAPERLAWLEDTQRERAAIWHAGGRGYYAPGDQSRVEWTGGAGRDRPQVVVVPPWRR
;
A
#
# COMPACT_ATOMS: atom_id res chain seq x y z
N MET A 1 5.10 26.39 -37.13
CA MET A 1 3.91 25.53 -36.94
C MET A 1 2.75 25.92 -37.85
N ASP A 2 2.62 27.20 -38.20
CA ASP A 2 1.45 27.76 -38.90
C ASP A 2 1.23 27.26 -40.35
N GLN A 3 2.14 26.44 -40.88
CA GLN A 3 2.02 25.83 -42.22
C GLN A 3 1.84 24.29 -42.17
N LEU A 4 1.82 23.69 -40.98
CA LEU A 4 1.61 22.24 -40.85
C LEU A 4 0.12 21.90 -41.02
N PRO A 5 -0.22 20.85 -41.79
CA PRO A 5 -1.55 20.25 -41.77
C PRO A 5 -1.98 19.86 -40.36
N VAL A 6 -3.28 19.96 -40.08
CA VAL A 6 -3.85 19.71 -38.75
C VAL A 6 -3.57 18.28 -38.28
N GLU A 7 -3.53 17.32 -39.20
CA GLU A 7 -3.25 15.91 -38.94
C GLU A 7 -1.82 15.70 -38.45
N LEU A 8 -0.85 16.44 -39.01
CA LEU A 8 0.54 16.39 -38.56
C LEU A 8 0.68 17.03 -37.17
N LEU A 9 -0.02 18.14 -36.91
CA LEU A 9 -0.06 18.74 -35.58
C LEU A 9 -0.68 17.78 -34.56
N GLN A 10 -1.81 17.16 -34.86
CA GLN A 10 -2.45 16.17 -33.99
C GLN A 10 -1.53 14.99 -33.71
N ARG A 11 -0.83 14.47 -34.74
CA ARG A 11 0.16 13.41 -34.56
C ARG A 11 1.31 13.84 -33.64
N VAL A 12 1.86 15.04 -33.81
CA VAL A 12 2.89 15.58 -32.88
C VAL A 12 2.35 15.64 -31.45
N LEU A 13 1.11 16.09 -31.26
CA LEU A 13 0.50 16.19 -29.92
C LEU A 13 0.33 14.83 -29.24
N THR A 14 0.11 13.73 -29.99
CA THR A 14 0.02 12.37 -29.40
C THR A 14 1.31 11.90 -28.72
N HIS A 15 2.46 12.53 -29.01
CA HIS A 15 3.75 12.17 -28.43
C HIS A 15 4.09 12.95 -27.15
N LEU A 16 3.31 13.98 -26.81
CA LEU A 16 3.50 14.76 -25.59
C LEU A 16 2.97 14.02 -24.36
N ASP A 17 3.58 14.24 -23.20
CA ASP A 17 2.94 13.90 -21.93
C ASP A 17 1.74 14.81 -21.65
N ILE A 18 0.90 14.44 -20.70
CA ILE A 18 -0.38 15.10 -20.44
C ILE A 18 -0.22 16.53 -19.90
N GLU A 19 0.81 16.82 -19.09
CA GLU A 19 1.07 18.17 -18.57
C GLU A 19 1.66 19.09 -19.66
N THR A 20 2.55 18.55 -20.48
CA THR A 20 3.10 19.24 -21.66
C THR A 20 2.02 19.46 -22.71
N LEU A 21 1.12 18.50 -22.92
CA LEU A 21 -0.03 18.62 -23.81
C LEU A 21 -0.96 19.76 -23.37
N ARG A 22 -1.25 19.86 -22.07
CA ARG A 22 -2.00 20.99 -21.51
C ARG A 22 -1.32 22.32 -21.81
N SER A 23 -0.01 22.41 -21.58
CA SER A 23 0.77 23.62 -21.82
C SER A 23 0.79 24.00 -23.32
N ALA A 24 0.94 23.01 -24.20
CA ALA A 24 0.90 23.19 -25.64
C ALA A 24 -0.48 23.66 -26.13
N ALA A 25 -1.57 23.05 -25.65
CA ALA A 25 -2.94 23.45 -25.99
C ALA A 25 -3.24 24.90 -25.55
N LEU A 26 -2.62 25.39 -24.48
CA LEU A 26 -2.78 26.77 -24.00
C LEU A 26 -1.86 27.79 -24.70
N SER A 27 -0.90 27.33 -25.52
CA SER A 27 0.12 28.21 -26.11
C SER A 27 -0.41 29.08 -27.26
N CYS A 28 -1.26 28.54 -28.14
CA CYS A 28 -1.84 29.29 -29.25
C CYS A 28 -3.15 28.67 -29.78
N ARG A 29 -3.92 29.46 -30.53
CA ARG A 29 -5.22 29.05 -31.08
C ARG A 29 -5.12 27.90 -32.09
N LEU A 30 -4.05 27.86 -32.89
CA LEU A 30 -3.81 26.81 -33.88
C LEU A 30 -3.66 25.44 -33.20
N VAL A 31 -2.78 25.35 -32.20
CA VAL A 31 -2.53 24.13 -31.44
C VAL A 31 -3.75 23.73 -30.62
N PHE A 32 -4.43 24.70 -29.99
CA PHE A 32 -5.70 24.44 -29.30
C PHE A 32 -6.76 23.86 -30.23
N GLY A 33 -6.92 24.42 -31.44
CA GLY A 33 -7.86 23.94 -32.44
C GLY A 33 -7.55 22.52 -32.91
N ALA A 34 -6.28 22.24 -33.22
CA ALA A 34 -5.80 20.90 -33.58
C ALA A 34 -6.07 19.89 -32.47
N PHE A 35 -5.74 20.24 -31.22
CA PHE A 35 -6.02 19.43 -30.05
C PHE A 35 -7.51 19.17 -29.88
N ARG A 36 -8.34 20.22 -29.90
CA ARG A 36 -9.78 20.11 -29.64
C ARG A 36 -10.50 19.26 -30.69
N GLY A 37 -10.02 19.26 -31.93
CA GLY A 37 -10.55 18.41 -33.00
C GLY A 37 -10.28 16.91 -32.82
N ALA A 38 -9.32 16.53 -31.96
CA ALA A 38 -8.95 15.13 -31.71
C ALA A 38 -8.61 14.87 -30.23
N GLU A 39 -9.29 15.55 -29.30
CA GLU A 39 -8.93 15.55 -27.88
C GLU A 39 -8.84 14.15 -27.31
N GLU A 40 -9.83 13.30 -27.59
CA GLU A 40 -9.89 11.94 -27.03
C GLU A 40 -8.77 11.04 -27.53
N LEU A 41 -8.43 11.12 -28.82
CA LEU A 41 -7.37 10.33 -29.42
C LEU A 41 -6.01 10.77 -28.89
N ILE A 42 -5.76 12.08 -28.84
CA ILE A 42 -4.50 12.65 -28.36
C ILE A 42 -4.32 12.36 -26.87
N THR A 43 -5.37 12.60 -26.06
CA THR A 43 -5.34 12.38 -24.62
C THR A 43 -5.18 10.90 -24.30
N GLY A 44 -5.90 10.01 -25.00
CA GLY A 44 -5.77 8.56 -24.83
C GLY A 44 -4.36 8.07 -25.14
N ALA A 45 -3.76 8.52 -26.25
CA ALA A 45 -2.39 8.17 -26.61
C ALA A 45 -1.37 8.66 -25.57
N ALA A 46 -1.52 9.90 -25.10
CA ALA A 46 -0.64 10.48 -24.08
C ALA A 46 -0.77 9.77 -22.71
N LEU A 47 -1.97 9.26 -22.38
CA LEU A 47 -2.23 8.53 -21.13
C LEU A 47 -1.57 7.15 -21.13
N VAL A 48 -1.75 6.36 -22.19
CA VAL A 48 -1.15 5.01 -22.34
C VAL A 48 0.39 5.05 -22.36
N ARG A 49 0.97 6.19 -22.75
CA ARG A 49 2.42 6.40 -22.69
C ARG A 49 2.96 6.70 -21.29
N GLN A 50 2.12 7.18 -20.37
CA GLN A 50 2.55 7.58 -19.02
C GLN A 50 2.17 6.59 -17.94
N ILE A 51 1.09 5.83 -18.14
CA ILE A 51 0.66 4.78 -17.22
C ILE A 51 0.83 3.45 -17.95
N ASP A 52 1.56 2.52 -17.34
CA ASP A 52 1.79 1.21 -17.94
C ASP A 52 0.46 0.53 -18.26
N ARG A 53 0.39 -0.14 -19.43
CA ARG A 53 -0.80 -0.85 -19.90
C ARG A 53 -1.36 -1.84 -18.87
N ARG A 54 -0.49 -2.41 -18.03
CA ARG A 54 -0.85 -3.35 -16.96
C ARG A 54 -1.48 -2.67 -15.74
N VAL A 55 -1.15 -1.40 -15.52
CA VAL A 55 -1.58 -0.62 -14.34
C VAL A 55 -2.79 0.26 -14.66
N LEU A 56 -2.91 0.68 -15.94
CA LEU A 56 -3.95 1.57 -16.40
C LEU A 56 -5.37 1.10 -16.03
N PRO A 57 -5.75 -0.19 -16.18
CA PRO A 57 -7.11 -0.59 -15.91
C PRO A 57 -7.54 -0.40 -14.44
N GLU A 58 -6.66 -0.68 -13.49
CA GLU A 58 -6.87 -0.46 -12.06
C GLU A 58 -6.86 1.03 -11.74
N ALA A 59 -6.00 1.81 -12.42
CA ALA A 59 -6.01 3.26 -12.30
C ALA A 59 -7.37 3.84 -12.74
N ILE A 60 -7.97 3.30 -13.81
CA ILE A 60 -9.30 3.66 -14.28
C ILE A 60 -10.37 3.27 -13.27
N LEU A 61 -10.30 2.03 -12.76
CA LEU A 61 -11.26 1.51 -11.79
C LEU A 61 -11.29 2.36 -10.52
N VAL A 62 -10.12 2.77 -10.02
CA VAL A 62 -9.99 3.69 -8.88
C VAL A 62 -10.56 5.07 -9.20
N GLN A 63 -10.30 5.62 -10.40
CA GLN A 63 -10.88 6.90 -10.80
C GLN A 63 -12.41 6.84 -10.84
N GLU A 64 -12.99 5.74 -11.33
CA GLU A 64 -14.43 5.52 -11.37
C GLU A 64 -15.04 5.36 -9.99
N ALA A 65 -14.37 4.64 -9.08
CA ALA A 65 -14.80 4.54 -7.70
C ALA A 65 -14.85 5.93 -7.04
N ARG A 66 -13.81 6.76 -7.27
CA ARG A 66 -13.73 8.12 -6.72
C ARG A 66 -14.79 9.07 -7.26
N GLU A 67 -15.04 9.03 -8.56
CA GLU A 67 -16.01 9.92 -9.22
C GLU A 67 -17.46 9.47 -8.99
N GLY A 68 -17.72 8.16 -8.96
CA GLY A 68 -19.06 7.60 -9.02
C GLY A 68 -19.71 7.31 -7.66
N LEU A 69 -18.93 7.02 -6.62
CA LEU A 69 -19.51 6.58 -5.33
C LEU A 69 -19.99 7.75 -4.46
N GLY A 70 -19.31 8.91 -4.52
CA GLY A 70 -19.60 10.03 -3.62
C GLY A 70 -19.49 9.59 -2.15
N THR A 71 -20.51 9.86 -1.33
CA THR A 71 -20.58 9.29 0.02
C THR A 71 -20.69 7.78 -0.04
N ALA A 72 -19.71 7.11 0.56
CA ALA A 72 -19.62 5.65 0.63
C ALA A 72 -20.91 5.05 1.22
N SER A 73 -21.44 4.03 0.56
CA SER A 73 -22.54 3.21 1.09
C SER A 73 -22.38 1.77 0.59
N VAL A 74 -22.84 0.82 1.40
CA VAL A 74 -22.76 -0.62 1.07
C VAL A 74 -23.42 -0.90 -0.28
N GLY A 75 -24.63 -0.38 -0.50
CA GLY A 75 -25.38 -0.61 -1.74
C GLY A 75 -24.66 -0.10 -3.00
N LYS A 76 -24.04 1.09 -2.93
CA LYS A 76 -23.29 1.63 -4.07
C LYS A 76 -22.02 0.83 -4.35
N GLY A 77 -21.34 0.34 -3.31
CA GLY A 77 -20.15 -0.48 -3.48
C GLY A 77 -20.45 -1.88 -4.01
N ILE A 78 -21.55 -2.50 -3.58
CA ILE A 78 -22.08 -3.72 -4.20
C ILE A 78 -22.37 -3.47 -5.67
N GLU A 79 -23.14 -2.42 -5.99
CA GLU A 79 -23.46 -2.05 -7.38
C GLU A 79 -22.18 -1.80 -8.21
N PHE A 80 -21.16 -1.18 -7.61
CA PHE A 80 -19.87 -0.94 -8.25
C PHE A 80 -19.17 -2.24 -8.65
N PHE A 81 -19.09 -3.22 -7.74
CA PHE A 81 -18.50 -4.52 -8.05
C PHE A 81 -19.37 -5.40 -8.95
N THR A 82 -20.69 -5.25 -8.91
CA THR A 82 -21.59 -5.90 -9.87
C THR A 82 -21.41 -5.35 -11.29
N LYS A 83 -21.18 -4.04 -11.44
CA LYS A 83 -20.91 -3.40 -12.74
C LYS A 83 -19.49 -3.62 -13.24
N ASN A 84 -18.56 -3.83 -12.31
CA ASN A 84 -17.17 -4.17 -12.58
C ASN A 84 -16.91 -5.57 -12.04
N PRO A 85 -17.53 -6.62 -12.60
CA PRO A 85 -17.20 -7.96 -12.18
C PRO A 85 -15.73 -8.17 -12.52
N GLY A 86 -14.91 -8.33 -11.48
CA GLY A 86 -13.62 -8.96 -11.67
C GLY A 86 -13.88 -10.39 -12.14
N ARG A 87 -12.86 -11.04 -12.71
CA ARG A 87 -12.90 -12.51 -12.79
C ARG A 87 -12.81 -13.03 -11.35
N GLY A 88 -13.94 -13.06 -10.64
CA GLY A 88 -14.06 -13.80 -9.39
C GLY A 88 -13.75 -15.27 -9.66
N ARG A 89 -13.37 -16.01 -8.61
CA ARG A 89 -12.91 -17.42 -8.66
C ARG A 89 -13.85 -18.38 -9.40
N GLU A 90 -15.11 -18.01 -9.60
CA GLU A 90 -16.15 -18.86 -10.20
C GLU A 90 -16.58 -18.45 -11.63
N SER A 91 -16.16 -17.30 -12.16
CA SER A 91 -16.74 -16.72 -13.40
C SER A 91 -15.78 -16.55 -14.58
N ALA A 92 -14.77 -17.42 -14.69
CA ALA A 92 -13.82 -17.40 -15.80
C ALA A 92 -14.45 -17.66 -17.20
N ALA A 93 -15.68 -18.19 -17.28
CA ALA A 93 -16.29 -18.61 -18.54
C ALA A 93 -17.37 -17.65 -19.11
N ALA A 94 -17.85 -16.63 -18.37
CA ALA A 94 -19.14 -16.02 -18.71
C ALA A 94 -19.18 -14.49 -18.92
N ALA A 95 -18.09 -13.74 -18.72
CA ALA A 95 -18.15 -12.28 -18.81
C ALA A 95 -16.99 -11.70 -19.64
N VAL A 96 -17.27 -11.45 -20.93
CA VAL A 96 -16.58 -10.40 -21.68
C VAL A 96 -17.57 -9.25 -21.87
N PRO A 97 -17.69 -8.31 -20.92
CA PRO A 97 -18.17 -6.99 -21.26
C PRO A 97 -17.05 -6.33 -22.05
N THR A 98 -17.29 -6.04 -23.32
CA THR A 98 -16.49 -5.08 -24.09
C THR A 98 -16.50 -3.76 -23.33
N ARG A 99 -15.50 -3.53 -22.48
CA ARG A 99 -15.33 -2.25 -21.78
C ARG A 99 -15.26 -1.19 -22.87
N ARG A 100 -16.32 -0.37 -22.97
CA ARG A 100 -16.33 0.80 -23.86
C ARG A 100 -15.06 1.58 -23.58
N ARG A 101 -14.23 1.80 -24.60
CA ARG A 101 -13.02 2.65 -24.49
C ARG A 101 -13.46 3.93 -23.80
N LYS A 102 -13.00 4.13 -22.56
CA LYS A 102 -13.33 5.31 -21.77
C LYS A 102 -12.86 6.53 -22.57
N ARG A 103 -13.79 7.43 -22.88
CA ARG A 103 -13.47 8.67 -23.58
C ARG A 103 -12.78 9.59 -22.59
N TRP A 104 -11.52 9.94 -22.86
CA TRP A 104 -10.73 10.76 -21.96
C TRP A 104 -10.80 12.22 -22.36
N SER A 105 -11.29 13.05 -21.44
CA SER A 105 -11.02 14.48 -21.47
C SER A 105 -9.63 14.75 -20.90
N LEU A 106 -8.99 15.84 -21.32
CA LEU A 106 -7.69 16.24 -20.79
C LEU A 106 -7.72 16.48 -19.28
N ALA A 107 -8.83 17.03 -18.76
CA ALA A 107 -8.99 17.27 -17.32
C ALA A 107 -9.02 15.98 -16.49
N ALA A 108 -9.73 14.96 -16.98
CA ALA A 108 -9.76 13.64 -16.33
C ALA A 108 -8.38 12.97 -16.39
N ALA A 109 -7.71 13.02 -17.55
CA ALA A 109 -6.38 12.46 -17.70
C ALA A 109 -5.33 13.16 -16.83
N LEU A 110 -5.38 14.49 -16.70
CA LEU A 110 -4.51 15.26 -15.79
C LEU A 110 -4.70 14.82 -14.33
N THR A 111 -5.94 14.65 -13.90
CA THR A 111 -6.25 14.19 -12.54
C THR A 111 -5.67 12.81 -12.29
N LEU A 112 -5.85 11.89 -13.25
CA LEU A 112 -5.36 10.52 -13.17
C LEU A 112 -3.82 10.46 -13.17
N VAL A 113 -3.14 11.17 -14.08
CA VAL A 113 -1.67 11.20 -14.18
C VAL A 113 -1.04 11.79 -12.92
N ARG A 114 -1.62 12.86 -12.36
CA ARG A 114 -1.14 13.45 -11.10
C ARG A 114 -1.29 12.49 -9.93
N PHE A 115 -2.38 11.73 -9.90
CA PHE A 115 -2.56 10.69 -8.89
C PHE A 115 -1.57 9.53 -9.11
N HIS A 116 -1.39 9.09 -10.36
CA HIS A 116 -0.42 8.05 -10.73
C HIS A 116 1.01 8.43 -10.33
N ALA A 117 1.41 9.69 -10.44
CA ALA A 117 2.72 10.16 -9.98
C ALA A 117 2.95 9.90 -8.47
N LYS A 118 1.90 10.03 -7.65
CA LYS A 118 1.97 9.71 -6.20
C LYS A 118 2.05 8.20 -5.97
N VAL A 119 1.26 7.44 -6.72
CA VAL A 119 1.29 5.96 -6.70
C VAL A 119 2.69 5.46 -7.06
N GLY A 120 3.24 5.91 -8.18
CA GLY A 120 4.59 5.55 -8.63
C GLY A 120 5.68 5.95 -7.62
N HIS A 121 5.54 7.10 -6.96
CA HIS A 121 6.47 7.50 -5.90
C HIS A 121 6.47 6.52 -4.71
N LEU A 122 5.27 6.22 -4.19
CA LEU A 122 5.12 5.30 -3.06
C LEU A 122 5.53 3.87 -3.42
N ALA A 123 5.14 3.39 -4.60
CA ALA A 123 5.52 2.07 -5.13
C ALA A 123 7.04 1.93 -5.27
N ALA A 124 7.71 2.94 -5.85
CA ALA A 124 9.15 2.93 -6.00
C ALA A 124 9.88 2.96 -4.64
N GLN A 125 9.36 3.72 -3.66
CA GLN A 125 9.93 3.71 -2.32
C GLN A 125 9.72 2.35 -1.62
N ALA A 126 8.52 1.77 -1.72
CA ALA A 126 8.22 0.45 -1.17
C ALA A 126 9.17 -0.63 -1.74
N ALA A 127 9.34 -0.67 -3.07
CA ALA A 127 10.22 -1.62 -3.74
C ALA A 127 11.69 -1.47 -3.29
N ARG A 128 12.20 -0.23 -3.21
CA ARG A 128 13.57 0.03 -2.73
C ARG A 128 13.77 -0.42 -1.28
N GLU A 129 12.83 -0.10 -0.41
CA GLU A 129 12.89 -0.51 1.00
C GLU A 129 12.79 -2.03 1.16
N ALA A 130 12.01 -2.70 0.32
CA ALA A 130 11.88 -4.16 0.33
C ALA A 130 13.19 -4.84 -0.14
N LEU A 131 13.81 -4.35 -1.22
CA LEU A 131 15.13 -4.82 -1.67
C LEU A 131 16.21 -4.59 -0.61
N ALA A 132 16.20 -3.44 0.07
CA ALA A 132 17.16 -3.15 1.14
C ALA A 132 17.05 -4.14 2.32
N ARG A 133 15.85 -4.64 2.62
CA ARG A 133 15.63 -5.67 3.65
C ARG A 133 16.05 -7.08 3.20
N ARG A 134 16.20 -7.30 1.90
CA ARG A 134 16.67 -8.57 1.33
C ARG A 134 17.76 -8.34 0.27
N PRO A 135 18.98 -7.90 0.68
CA PRO A 135 20.06 -7.61 -0.28
C PRO A 135 20.43 -8.79 -1.18
N GLY A 136 20.16 -10.03 -0.75
CA GLY A 136 20.36 -11.23 -1.58
C GLY A 136 19.47 -11.31 -2.83
N LEU A 137 18.49 -10.42 -3.00
CA LEU A 137 17.75 -10.25 -4.26
C LEU A 137 18.51 -9.40 -5.30
N LEU A 138 19.57 -8.70 -4.86
CA LEU A 138 20.50 -7.96 -5.71
C LEU A 138 21.64 -8.89 -6.14
N VAL A 139 21.28 -9.93 -6.91
CA VAL A 139 22.23 -10.92 -7.41
C VAL A 139 22.99 -10.35 -8.61
N ALA A 140 24.26 -10.71 -8.75
CA ALA A 140 25.09 -10.31 -9.89
C ALA A 140 24.39 -10.63 -11.23
N GLY A 141 24.24 -9.61 -12.08
CA GLY A 141 23.55 -9.72 -13.37
C GLY A 141 22.05 -9.38 -13.35
N GLN A 142 21.45 -9.12 -12.18
CA GLN A 142 20.10 -8.55 -12.08
C GLN A 142 20.15 -7.02 -11.95
N PRO A 143 19.09 -6.30 -12.34
CA PRO A 143 19.00 -4.86 -12.11
C PRO A 143 19.02 -4.53 -10.61
N ASP A 144 19.70 -3.43 -10.27
CA ASP A 144 19.79 -2.89 -8.89
C ASP A 144 18.44 -2.42 -8.33
N GLY A 145 17.43 -2.26 -9.21
CA GLY A 145 16.07 -1.89 -8.86
C GLY A 145 15.04 -2.92 -9.32
N PRO A 146 13.75 -2.66 -9.04
CA PRO A 146 12.67 -3.51 -9.55
C PRO A 146 12.66 -3.50 -11.08
N THR A 147 12.33 -4.65 -11.69
CA THR A 147 12.00 -4.72 -13.12
C THR A 147 10.75 -3.90 -13.40
N ARG A 148 10.44 -3.71 -14.69
CA ARG A 148 9.20 -3.04 -15.09
C ARG A 148 7.96 -3.78 -14.57
N ALA A 149 7.95 -5.11 -14.63
CA ALA A 149 6.86 -5.95 -14.13
C ALA A 149 6.71 -5.84 -12.60
N GLU A 150 7.80 -5.99 -11.86
CA GLU A 150 7.82 -5.85 -10.40
C GLU A 150 7.28 -4.47 -9.98
N ARG A 151 7.73 -3.40 -10.64
CA ARG A 151 7.23 -2.04 -10.40
C ARG A 151 5.72 -1.95 -10.65
N CYS A 152 5.21 -2.50 -11.75
CA CYS A 152 3.78 -2.52 -12.03
C CYS A 152 3.00 -3.23 -10.92
N ARG A 153 3.50 -4.35 -10.37
CA ARG A 153 2.84 -5.04 -9.24
C ARG A 153 2.76 -4.16 -7.99
N PHE A 154 3.83 -3.42 -7.66
CA PHE A 154 3.79 -2.43 -6.58
C PHE A 154 2.75 -1.33 -6.84
N GLU A 155 2.70 -0.78 -8.06
CA GLU A 155 1.70 0.23 -8.43
C GLU A 155 0.28 -0.31 -8.35
N LEU A 156 0.04 -1.53 -8.85
CA LEU A 156 -1.24 -2.25 -8.76
C LEU A 156 -1.70 -2.45 -7.32
N ALA A 157 -0.82 -2.92 -6.44
CA ALA A 157 -1.16 -3.11 -5.03
C ALA A 157 -1.52 -1.79 -4.33
N VAL A 158 -0.87 -0.68 -4.70
CA VAL A 158 -1.25 0.67 -4.22
C VAL A 158 -2.61 1.11 -4.78
N TYR A 159 -2.94 0.82 -6.04
CA TYR A 159 -4.28 1.07 -6.58
C TYR A 159 -5.36 0.21 -5.90
N ARG A 160 -5.08 -1.06 -5.60
CA ARG A 160 -6.00 -1.94 -4.87
C ARG A 160 -6.26 -1.43 -3.45
N PHE A 161 -5.24 -0.90 -2.79
CA PHE A 161 -5.39 -0.20 -1.52
C PHE A 161 -6.32 1.03 -1.64
N GLU A 162 -6.09 1.88 -2.63
CA GLU A 162 -6.94 3.06 -2.86
C GLU A 162 -8.38 2.65 -3.25
N LEU A 163 -8.55 1.57 -4.01
CA LEU A 163 -9.86 1.01 -4.34
C LEU A 163 -10.58 0.57 -3.08
N TYR A 164 -9.90 -0.12 -2.16
CA TYR A 164 -10.46 -0.48 -0.86
C TYR A 164 -10.91 0.77 -0.10
N CYS A 165 -10.08 1.82 -0.04
CA CYS A 165 -10.44 3.08 0.61
C CYS A 165 -11.70 3.74 0.03
N ASN A 166 -11.86 3.71 -1.30
CA ASN A 166 -12.97 4.37 -1.99
C ASN A 166 -14.27 3.56 -1.95
N VAL A 167 -14.18 2.23 -2.06
CA VAL A 167 -15.35 1.36 -2.20
C VAL A 167 -15.82 0.82 -0.85
N VAL A 168 -14.90 0.30 -0.05
CA VAL A 168 -15.19 -0.30 1.27
C VAL A 168 -15.02 0.77 2.35
N GLY A 169 -13.86 1.43 2.37
CA GLY A 169 -13.57 2.56 3.23
C GLY A 169 -13.86 2.28 4.71
N ARG A 170 -14.65 3.17 5.32
CA ARG A 170 -15.03 3.09 6.74
C ARG A 170 -16.35 2.35 6.98
N LEU A 171 -16.87 1.61 6.00
CA LEU A 171 -18.20 0.98 6.04
C LEU A 171 -18.25 -0.33 6.85
N TRP A 172 -17.67 -0.33 8.06
CA TRP A 172 -17.68 -1.50 8.94
C TRP A 172 -18.98 -1.59 9.78
N SER A 173 -20.13 -1.68 9.10
CA SER A 173 -21.42 -2.02 9.73
C SER A 173 -21.74 -3.52 9.53
N ALA A 174 -22.80 -4.04 10.17
CA ALA A 174 -23.25 -5.42 9.93
C ALA A 174 -23.55 -5.68 8.44
N ASP A 175 -24.02 -4.66 7.71
CA ASP A 175 -24.25 -4.73 6.26
C ASP A 175 -22.94 -4.65 5.45
N GLY A 176 -21.85 -4.20 6.07
CA GLY A 176 -20.52 -4.06 5.47
C GLY A 176 -19.84 -5.39 5.11
N TRP A 177 -20.28 -6.51 5.69
CA TRP A 177 -19.71 -7.83 5.40
C TRP A 177 -19.88 -8.25 3.93
N ALA A 178 -21.02 -7.91 3.31
CA ALA A 178 -21.28 -8.30 1.92
C ALA A 178 -20.34 -7.59 0.94
N ILE A 179 -20.13 -6.28 1.12
CA ILE A 179 -19.21 -5.51 0.27
C ILE A 179 -17.76 -5.92 0.50
N TRP A 180 -17.41 -6.25 1.74
CA TRP A 180 -16.10 -6.79 2.10
C TRP A 180 -15.86 -8.13 1.39
N ASP A 181 -16.81 -9.07 1.45
CA ASP A 181 -16.69 -10.39 0.81
C ASP A 181 -16.56 -10.25 -0.71
N MET A 182 -17.33 -9.33 -1.31
CA MET A 182 -17.19 -9.00 -2.73
C MET A 182 -15.81 -8.43 -3.07
N PHE A 183 -15.24 -7.55 -2.23
CA PHE A 183 -13.89 -7.02 -2.45
C PHE A 183 -12.84 -8.13 -2.43
N PHE A 184 -12.82 -8.98 -1.40
CA PHE A 184 -11.76 -9.98 -1.27
C PHE A 184 -11.89 -11.13 -2.29
N ARG A 185 -13.12 -11.47 -2.70
CA ARG A 185 -13.34 -12.43 -3.81
C ARG A 185 -12.95 -11.88 -5.18
N HIS A 186 -12.76 -10.57 -5.29
CA HIS A 186 -12.35 -9.92 -6.54
C HIS A 186 -10.89 -10.19 -6.91
N PHE A 187 -10.06 -10.59 -5.93
CA PHE A 187 -8.62 -10.74 -6.09
C PHE A 187 -8.17 -12.17 -5.75
N ALA A 188 -7.06 -12.59 -6.38
CA ALA A 188 -6.34 -13.80 -5.99
C ALA A 188 -5.73 -13.66 -4.58
N LEU A 189 -5.52 -14.77 -3.87
CA LEU A 189 -4.98 -14.71 -2.49
C LEU A 189 -3.57 -14.11 -2.46
N TRP A 190 -2.73 -14.41 -3.45
CA TRP A 190 -1.40 -13.82 -3.56
C TRP A 190 -1.44 -12.31 -3.89
N GLU A 191 -2.49 -11.82 -4.57
CA GLU A 191 -2.73 -10.39 -4.78
C GLU A 191 -3.20 -9.70 -3.49
N LEU A 192 -3.96 -10.40 -2.64
CA LEU A 192 -4.30 -9.93 -1.30
C LEU A 192 -3.06 -9.90 -0.40
N GLU A 193 -2.14 -10.86 -0.54
CA GLU A 193 -0.86 -10.82 0.16
C GLU A 193 0.02 -9.66 -0.33
N GLN A 194 0.00 -9.33 -1.63
CA GLN A 194 0.61 -8.10 -2.13
C GLN A 194 0.00 -6.86 -1.47
N LEU A 195 -1.33 -6.81 -1.35
CA LEU A 195 -2.04 -5.73 -0.66
C LEU A 195 -1.65 -5.66 0.83
N ALA A 196 -1.46 -6.79 1.50
CA ALA A 196 -0.97 -6.85 2.88
C ALA A 196 0.44 -6.28 3.03
N CYS A 197 1.35 -6.58 2.10
CA CYS A 197 2.70 -6.00 2.10
C CYS A 197 2.66 -4.47 1.96
N ILE A 198 1.81 -3.94 1.08
CA ILE A 198 1.63 -2.49 0.89
C ILE A 198 0.99 -1.84 2.11
N HIS A 199 -0.01 -2.49 2.72
CA HIS A 199 -0.61 -2.03 3.97
C HIS A 199 0.45 -1.88 5.06
N GLU A 200 1.24 -2.92 5.34
CA GLU A 200 2.31 -2.85 6.35
C GLU A 200 3.36 -1.79 6.01
N TYR A 201 3.70 -1.62 4.73
CA TYR A 201 4.57 -0.53 4.29
C TYR A 201 3.96 0.84 4.60
N PHE A 202 2.68 1.05 4.29
CA PHE A 202 2.02 2.32 4.59
C PHE A 202 1.89 2.59 6.08
N VAL A 203 1.68 1.57 6.93
CA VAL A 203 1.75 1.74 8.39
C VAL A 203 3.12 2.31 8.78
N ARG A 204 4.24 1.77 8.25
CA ARG A 204 5.58 2.31 8.51
C ARG A 204 5.77 3.74 8.00
N VAL A 205 5.14 4.09 6.88
CA VAL A 205 5.20 5.45 6.32
C VAL A 205 4.50 6.45 7.25
N VAL A 206 3.29 6.11 7.73
CA VAL A 206 2.51 7.02 8.58
C VAL A 206 2.97 7.01 10.05
N SER A 207 3.56 5.91 10.54
CA SER A 207 4.05 5.82 11.91
C SER A 207 5.18 6.79 12.20
N ARG A 208 6.05 7.08 11.21
CA ARG A 208 7.18 8.02 11.38
C ARG A 208 6.74 9.43 11.80
N PRO A 209 5.95 10.17 11.01
CA PRO A 209 5.50 11.51 11.40
C PRO A 209 4.54 11.48 12.59
N PHE A 210 3.77 10.40 12.76
CA PHE A 210 2.86 10.25 13.90
C PHE A 210 3.63 10.09 15.22
N ASN A 211 4.55 9.14 15.28
CA ASN A 211 5.37 8.87 16.48
C ASN A 211 6.26 10.08 16.81
N PHE A 212 6.70 10.84 15.80
CA PHE A 212 7.37 12.12 16.02
C PHE A 212 6.50 13.15 16.75
N LEU A 213 5.19 13.20 16.48
CA LEU A 213 4.27 14.06 17.26
C LEU A 213 3.98 13.49 18.65
N VAL A 214 3.88 12.16 18.79
CA VAL A 214 3.76 11.54 20.12
C VAL A 214 4.96 11.92 20.99
N ASP A 215 6.16 11.95 20.38
CA ASP A 215 7.38 12.38 21.09
C ASP A 215 7.27 13.84 21.55
N HIS A 216 6.87 14.73 20.65
CA HIS A 216 7.13 16.16 20.81
C HIS A 216 5.91 17.06 21.07
N ASP A 217 4.68 16.61 20.83
CA ASP A 217 3.50 17.47 20.98
C ASP A 217 3.00 17.48 22.43
N VAL A 218 2.90 18.68 23.02
CA VAL A 218 2.41 18.86 24.39
C VAL A 218 0.98 18.31 24.56
N THR A 219 0.12 18.51 23.55
CA THR A 219 -1.28 18.06 23.55
C THR A 219 -1.36 16.55 23.55
N TRP A 220 -0.64 15.91 22.63
CA TRP A 220 -0.66 14.45 22.50
C TRP A 220 0.00 13.77 23.69
N GLY A 221 1.05 14.38 24.23
CA GLY A 221 1.66 13.96 25.48
C GLY A 221 0.72 14.02 26.68
N TYR A 222 -0.10 15.08 26.78
CA TYR A 222 -1.13 15.20 27.82
C TYR A 222 -2.27 14.19 27.63
N LEU A 223 -2.68 13.95 26.38
CA LEU A 223 -3.73 12.98 26.04
C LEU A 223 -3.25 11.53 26.08
N GLU A 224 -1.98 11.29 26.38
CA GLU A 224 -1.39 9.96 26.46
C GLU A 224 -1.58 9.18 25.14
N VAL A 225 -1.44 9.87 24.01
CA VAL A 225 -1.58 9.25 22.69
C VAL A 225 -0.53 8.15 22.53
N PRO A 226 -0.92 6.89 22.29
CA PRO A 226 0.02 5.79 22.16
C PRO A 226 0.74 5.85 20.81
N TYR A 227 1.94 5.28 20.74
CA TYR A 227 2.65 5.11 19.47
C TYR A 227 1.88 4.21 18.49
N ILE A 228 2.15 4.39 17.19
CA ILE A 228 1.89 3.35 16.20
C ILE A 228 3.08 2.39 16.25
N ASP A 229 2.88 1.26 16.92
CA ASP A 229 3.90 0.22 17.15
C ASP A 229 3.57 -1.12 16.45
N GLN A 230 2.38 -1.22 15.88
CA GLN A 230 1.85 -2.41 15.21
C GLN A 230 1.08 -2.05 13.94
N HIS A 231 0.97 -3.00 13.03
CA HIS A 231 0.29 -2.80 11.74
C HIS A 231 -1.23 -2.65 11.88
N VAL A 232 -1.84 -3.16 12.95
CA VAL A 232 -3.27 -3.04 13.25
C VAL A 232 -3.60 -1.89 14.23
N SER A 233 -2.69 -0.91 14.39
CA SER A 233 -2.93 0.24 15.26
C SER A 233 -4.13 1.06 14.78
N GLU A 234 -5.08 1.35 15.68
CA GLU A 234 -6.29 2.12 15.34
C GLU A 234 -5.96 3.51 14.76
N HIS A 235 -4.85 4.11 15.19
CA HIS A 235 -4.38 5.39 14.68
C HIS A 235 -3.80 5.25 13.26
N ALA A 236 -3.03 4.19 13.01
CA ALA A 236 -2.52 3.91 11.68
C ALA A 236 -3.68 3.69 10.71
N GLU A 237 -4.61 2.80 11.06
CA GLU A 237 -5.77 2.47 10.23
C GLU A 237 -6.64 3.71 9.93
N ALA A 238 -6.79 4.63 10.89
CA ALA A 238 -7.53 5.87 10.67
C ALA A 238 -6.87 6.80 9.64
N LEU A 239 -5.54 6.86 9.63
CA LEU A 239 -4.75 7.63 8.66
C LEU A 239 -4.72 6.95 7.29
N LEU A 240 -4.60 5.62 7.26
CA LEU A 240 -4.64 4.83 6.04
C LEU A 240 -5.99 4.96 5.33
N ALA A 241 -7.09 5.00 6.07
CA ALA A 241 -8.43 5.21 5.51
C ALA A 241 -8.65 6.61 4.87
N GLU A 242 -7.70 7.54 4.97
CA GLU A 242 -7.70 8.80 4.20
C GLU A 242 -7.06 8.66 2.80
N GLY A 243 -6.57 7.46 2.46
CA GLY A 243 -6.11 7.09 1.13
C GLY A 243 -4.69 7.55 0.77
N VAL A 244 -4.29 7.25 -0.45
CA VAL A 244 -2.93 7.44 -0.99
C VAL A 244 -2.47 8.89 -0.93
N ASN A 245 -3.38 9.86 -1.12
CA ASN A 245 -3.03 11.29 -1.05
C ASN A 245 -2.52 11.69 0.34
N LYS A 246 -3.15 11.19 1.40
CA LYS A 246 -2.75 11.48 2.78
C LYS A 246 -1.41 10.82 3.09
N ILE A 247 -1.26 9.56 2.73
CA ILE A 247 -0.03 8.78 2.92
C ILE A 247 1.15 9.42 2.19
N TYR A 248 0.98 9.83 0.93
CA TYR A 248 1.99 10.56 0.17
C TYR A 248 2.38 11.90 0.80
N SER A 249 1.41 12.62 1.39
CA SER A 249 1.70 13.90 2.06
C SER A 249 2.50 13.66 3.34
N LEU A 250 2.13 12.64 4.13
CA LEU A 250 2.84 12.23 5.34
C LEU A 250 4.25 11.70 5.04
N SER A 251 4.43 10.96 3.94
CA SER A 251 5.75 10.44 3.54
C SER A 251 6.76 11.53 3.20
N ARG A 252 6.27 12.74 2.90
CA ARG A 252 7.08 13.91 2.55
C ARG A 252 7.13 14.95 3.66
N ALA A 253 6.33 14.80 4.70
CA ALA A 253 6.26 15.74 5.80
C ALA A 253 7.59 15.77 6.54
N SER A 254 8.11 16.98 6.73
CA SER A 254 9.37 17.23 7.42
C SER A 254 9.14 18.18 8.59
N GLY A 255 9.52 17.71 9.78
CA GLY A 255 9.43 18.50 11.01
C GLY A 255 8.01 18.69 11.55
N TYR A 256 7.94 19.43 12.65
CA TYR A 256 6.78 19.49 13.53
C TYR A 256 5.55 20.18 12.93
N ALA A 257 5.72 21.35 12.31
CA ALA A 257 4.59 22.12 11.81
C ALA A 257 3.84 21.39 10.69
N GLU A 258 4.56 20.79 9.74
CA GLU A 258 3.97 20.01 8.65
C GLU A 258 3.29 18.74 9.17
N CYS A 259 3.96 17.98 10.05
CA CYS A 259 3.36 16.78 10.66
C CYS A 259 2.09 17.13 11.41
N ARG A 260 2.11 18.21 12.22
CA ARG A 260 0.95 18.66 12.99
C ARG A 260 -0.19 19.13 12.09
N ALA A 261 0.09 19.89 11.04
CA ALA A 261 -0.93 20.35 10.09
C ALA A 261 -1.60 19.18 9.35
N LEU A 262 -0.84 18.12 9.04
CA LEU A 262 -1.37 16.93 8.39
C LEU A 262 -2.12 16.01 9.37
N LEU A 263 -1.70 15.89 10.61
CA LEU A 263 -2.26 14.94 11.58
C LEU A 263 -3.34 15.53 12.48
N SER A 264 -3.39 16.85 12.66
CA SER A 264 -4.42 17.54 13.43
C SER A 264 -5.66 17.77 12.57
N ARG A 265 -6.85 17.56 13.15
CA ARG A 265 -8.13 17.79 12.46
C ARG A 265 -8.63 19.24 12.55
N GLY A 266 -7.82 20.16 13.06
CA GLY A 266 -8.05 21.60 13.03
C GLY A 266 -9.21 22.12 13.90
N GLU A 267 -10.16 21.28 14.33
CA GLU A 267 -11.45 21.74 14.88
C GLU A 267 -11.92 21.03 16.16
N ASP A 268 -11.34 19.89 16.52
CA ASP A 268 -11.64 19.21 17.78
C ASP A 268 -10.94 19.94 18.95
N ARG A 269 -11.74 20.43 19.91
CA ARG A 269 -11.27 21.11 21.13
C ARG A 269 -10.21 20.33 21.92
N ASN A 270 -10.11 19.02 21.70
CA ASN A 270 -9.19 18.15 22.40
C ASN A 270 -7.92 17.85 21.60
N GLY A 271 -7.91 17.97 20.27
CA GLY A 271 -6.74 17.68 19.42
C GLY A 271 -6.32 16.20 19.40
N GLU A 272 -7.22 15.28 19.76
CA GLU A 272 -6.95 13.85 19.76
C GLU A 272 -6.89 13.30 18.32
N PRO A 273 -5.89 12.47 17.97
CA PRO A 273 -5.84 11.87 16.65
C PRO A 273 -6.99 10.89 16.42
N ALA A 274 -7.38 10.76 15.15
CA ALA A 274 -8.41 9.83 14.73
C ALA A 274 -8.05 8.38 15.11
N ARG A 275 -9.08 7.58 15.40
CA ARG A 275 -9.01 6.14 15.61
C ARG A 275 -10.00 5.44 14.68
N LEU A 276 -9.59 4.32 14.13
CA LEU A 276 -10.44 3.46 13.31
C LEU A 276 -10.12 2.01 13.64
N ARG A 277 -11.09 1.32 14.21
CA ARG A 277 -11.02 -0.13 14.43
C ARG A 277 -11.44 -0.83 13.15
N ARG A 278 -10.84 -2.00 12.90
CA ARG A 278 -11.25 -2.93 11.84
C ARG A 278 -11.29 -2.26 10.45
N PHE A 279 -10.14 -1.80 9.99
CA PHE A 279 -9.94 -1.39 8.60
C PHE A 279 -9.27 -2.54 7.83
N LEU A 280 -8.41 -2.22 6.86
CA LEU A 280 -7.81 -3.15 5.94
C LEU A 280 -6.91 -4.20 6.62
N GLY A 281 -6.15 -3.85 7.67
CA GLY A 281 -5.21 -4.80 8.29
C GLY A 281 -5.91 -6.02 8.88
N LEU A 282 -6.96 -5.78 9.69
CA LEU A 282 -7.78 -6.86 10.25
C LEU A 282 -8.61 -7.56 9.16
N ALA A 283 -9.13 -6.79 8.19
CA ALA A 283 -9.84 -7.34 7.04
C ALA A 283 -8.99 -8.35 6.25
N LEU A 284 -7.72 -8.05 6.01
CA LEU A 284 -6.85 -8.98 5.28
C LEU A 284 -6.62 -10.29 6.05
N GLN A 285 -6.52 -10.23 7.38
CA GLN A 285 -6.39 -11.43 8.23
C GLN A 285 -7.67 -12.28 8.19
N GLU A 286 -8.83 -11.64 8.20
CA GLU A 286 -10.12 -12.33 8.10
C GLU A 286 -10.37 -12.88 6.68
N ALA A 287 -9.80 -12.27 5.64
CA ALA A 287 -9.96 -12.68 4.23
C ALA A 287 -9.31 -14.03 3.89
N GLY A 288 -8.38 -14.52 4.71
CA GLY A 288 -7.88 -15.89 4.62
C GLY A 288 -8.96 -16.94 4.94
N ASN A 289 -9.91 -16.62 5.81
CA ASN A 289 -10.93 -17.56 6.32
C ASN A 289 -12.12 -17.77 5.38
N LEU A 290 -11.89 -17.85 4.07
CA LEU A 290 -12.98 -18.14 3.14
C LEU A 290 -13.45 -19.58 3.37
N ASN A 291 -14.71 -19.75 3.75
CA ASN A 291 -15.43 -21.04 3.97
C ASN A 291 -15.39 -22.02 2.77
N LEU A 292 -14.72 -21.65 1.68
CA LEU A 292 -14.59 -22.40 0.44
C LEU A 292 -13.34 -23.28 0.41
N ILE A 293 -12.44 -23.20 1.39
CA ILE A 293 -11.17 -23.91 1.38
C ILE A 293 -11.22 -25.09 2.37
N PRO A 294 -10.90 -26.32 1.94
CA PRO A 294 -10.81 -27.48 2.84
C PRO A 294 -9.82 -27.23 3.98
N PRO A 295 -10.10 -27.66 5.21
CA PRO A 295 -9.24 -27.45 6.38
C PRO A 295 -8.02 -28.40 6.35
N CYS A 296 -7.19 -28.29 5.32
CA CYS A 296 -5.92 -28.99 5.20
C CYS A 296 -4.83 -28.01 4.74
N ALA A 297 -3.56 -28.37 4.94
CA ALA A 297 -2.46 -27.53 4.49
C ALA A 297 -2.44 -27.44 2.96
N LEU A 298 -1.85 -26.36 2.42
CA LEU A 298 -1.75 -26.16 0.98
C LEU A 298 -0.97 -27.29 0.29
N GLU A 299 0.04 -27.86 0.96
CA GLU A 299 0.81 -29.01 0.46
C GLU A 299 0.02 -30.32 0.39
N ASP A 300 -1.09 -30.43 1.14
CA ASP A 300 -2.01 -31.57 1.09
C ASP A 300 -3.10 -31.39 0.01
N MET A 301 -3.22 -30.21 -0.58
CA MET A 301 -4.22 -29.92 -1.60
C MET A 301 -3.77 -30.41 -2.98
N SER A 302 -4.72 -30.93 -3.76
CA SER A 302 -4.46 -31.24 -5.17
C SER A 302 -4.11 -29.96 -5.95
N ALA A 303 -3.28 -30.08 -6.98
CA ALA A 303 -2.89 -28.92 -7.80
C ALA A 303 -4.10 -28.12 -8.37
N PRO A 304 -5.20 -28.74 -8.83
CA PRO A 304 -6.40 -28.01 -9.24
C PRO A 304 -7.05 -27.23 -8.09
N LEU A 305 -7.03 -27.78 -6.87
CA LEU A 305 -7.55 -27.11 -5.69
C LEU A 305 -6.65 -25.94 -5.28
N VAL A 306 -5.32 -26.10 -5.30
CA VAL A 306 -4.37 -25.01 -5.06
C VAL A 306 -4.59 -23.88 -6.07
N ALA A 307 -4.77 -24.19 -7.36
CA ALA A 307 -5.06 -23.20 -8.39
C ALA A 307 -6.39 -22.47 -8.13
N LEU A 308 -7.43 -23.19 -7.71
CA LEU A 308 -8.73 -22.62 -7.33
C LEU A 308 -8.62 -21.70 -6.11
N VAL A 309 -7.85 -22.12 -5.10
CA VAL A 309 -7.65 -21.40 -3.84
C VAL A 309 -6.81 -20.14 -4.07
N ALA A 310 -5.67 -20.28 -4.73
CA ALA A 310 -4.80 -19.16 -5.12
C ALA A 310 -5.58 -18.16 -5.98
N GLY A 311 -6.46 -18.65 -6.84
CA GLY A 311 -7.22 -17.85 -7.80
C GLY A 311 -6.39 -17.47 -9.01
N HIS A 312 -7.04 -16.87 -10.01
CA HIS A 312 -6.37 -16.33 -11.18
C HIS A 312 -6.02 -14.85 -10.97
N PRO A 313 -4.89 -14.37 -11.52
CA PRO A 313 -4.59 -12.94 -11.54
C PRO A 313 -5.77 -12.14 -12.08
N PHE A 314 -5.96 -10.95 -11.53
CA PHE A 314 -6.87 -10.00 -12.14
C PHE A 314 -6.33 -9.58 -13.51
N ARG A 315 -6.85 -10.20 -14.58
CA ARG A 315 -6.58 -9.78 -15.97
C ARG A 315 -7.66 -8.82 -16.42
N CYS A 316 -7.28 -7.59 -16.74
CA CYS A 316 -8.16 -6.74 -17.52
C CYS A 316 -8.14 -7.24 -18.97
N ASN A 317 -9.25 -7.85 -19.40
CA ASN A 317 -9.55 -8.17 -20.80
C ASN A 317 -9.53 -6.88 -21.65
N LEU A 318 -8.35 -6.41 -22.02
CA LEU A 318 -8.19 -5.68 -23.27
C LEU A 318 -8.04 -6.78 -24.32
N ASN A 319 -9.17 -7.29 -24.81
CA ASN A 319 -9.25 -8.26 -25.92
C ASN A 319 -8.75 -7.63 -27.24
N ASP A 320 -7.57 -7.05 -27.27
CA ASP A 320 -6.86 -6.85 -28.53
C ASP A 320 -6.11 -8.16 -28.78
N ASP A 321 -6.74 -9.05 -29.55
CA ASP A 321 -6.21 -10.30 -30.11
C ASP A 321 -4.95 -10.10 -31.01
N ASP A 322 -4.31 -8.93 -30.92
CA ASP A 322 -3.25 -8.46 -31.82
C ASP A 322 -1.89 -8.28 -31.10
N TYR A 323 -1.78 -8.64 -29.82
CA TYR A 323 -0.52 -8.58 -29.06
C TYR A 323 -0.26 -9.89 -28.30
N ASP A 324 0.40 -10.85 -28.97
CA ASP A 324 0.93 -12.12 -28.44
C ASP A 324 2.04 -11.98 -27.37
N ASP A 325 2.29 -10.78 -26.83
CA ASP A 325 3.26 -10.56 -25.75
C ASP A 325 2.53 -10.57 -24.39
N ASP A 326 2.18 -11.79 -23.94
CA ASP A 326 1.73 -12.17 -22.58
C ASP A 326 2.84 -11.88 -21.52
N ASP A 327 3.21 -10.61 -21.36
CA ASP A 327 4.36 -10.13 -20.57
C ASP A 327 4.21 -10.22 -19.03
N ASP A 328 3.10 -10.75 -18.49
CA ASP A 328 2.94 -10.93 -17.04
C ASP A 328 2.39 -12.32 -16.66
N ASP A 329 2.70 -13.33 -17.47
CA ASP A 329 2.55 -14.75 -17.10
C ASP A 329 3.68 -15.28 -16.21
N ASP A 330 4.41 -14.36 -15.57
CA ASP A 330 5.44 -14.71 -14.62
C ASP A 330 4.82 -15.30 -13.35
N PRO A 331 5.06 -16.58 -13.05
CA PRO A 331 4.47 -17.26 -11.90
C PRO A 331 5.18 -16.90 -10.59
N GLY A 332 6.24 -16.10 -10.62
CA GLY A 332 7.04 -15.72 -9.45
C GLY A 332 6.21 -15.33 -8.21
N PRO A 333 5.25 -14.39 -8.33
CA PRO A 333 4.35 -14.02 -7.24
C PRO A 333 3.55 -15.19 -6.64
N SER A 334 2.88 -15.97 -7.50
CA SER A 334 2.02 -17.07 -7.05
C SER A 334 2.84 -18.23 -6.50
N ASP A 335 3.96 -18.57 -7.13
CA ASP A 335 4.85 -19.65 -6.70
C ASP A 335 5.49 -19.31 -5.36
N MET A 336 5.96 -18.07 -5.18
CA MET A 336 6.53 -17.63 -3.91
C MET A 336 5.47 -17.64 -2.80
N TRP A 337 4.24 -17.22 -3.10
CA TRP A 337 3.13 -17.29 -2.15
C TRP A 337 2.77 -18.72 -1.76
N ALA A 338 2.67 -19.63 -2.73
CA ALA A 338 2.42 -21.04 -2.44
C ALA A 338 3.56 -21.63 -1.60
N TRP A 339 4.81 -21.29 -1.92
CA TRP A 339 5.97 -21.76 -1.17
C TRP A 339 6.01 -21.24 0.28
N VAL A 340 5.70 -19.97 0.53
CA VAL A 340 5.65 -19.42 1.91
C VAL A 340 4.52 -20.04 2.72
N ASN A 341 3.39 -20.34 2.08
CA ASN A 341 2.18 -20.81 2.75
C ASN A 341 1.92 -22.33 2.65
N ARG A 342 2.88 -23.11 2.13
CA ARG A 342 2.74 -24.56 1.88
C ARG A 342 2.21 -25.35 3.08
N ALA A 343 2.71 -25.05 4.27
CA ALA A 343 2.41 -25.76 5.51
C ALA A 343 1.32 -25.09 6.35
N ARG A 344 0.60 -24.11 5.76
CA ARG A 344 -0.38 -23.31 6.48
C ARG A 344 -1.79 -23.75 6.18
N GLU A 345 -2.64 -23.62 7.19
CA GLU A 345 -4.07 -23.83 7.05
C GLU A 345 -4.72 -22.67 6.29
N PRO A 346 -5.88 -22.89 5.67
CA PRO A 346 -6.51 -21.89 4.80
C PRO A 346 -6.77 -20.53 5.45
N GLY A 347 -7.10 -20.53 6.74
CA GLY A 347 -7.38 -19.33 7.51
C GLY A 347 -6.19 -18.39 7.68
N GLU A 348 -4.98 -18.87 7.40
CA GLU A 348 -3.71 -18.19 7.63
C GLU A 348 -2.98 -17.83 6.34
N LEU A 349 -3.68 -17.93 5.20
CA LEU A 349 -3.07 -17.77 3.87
C LEU A 349 -2.84 -16.31 3.44
N VAL A 350 -3.44 -15.34 4.12
CA VAL A 350 -3.31 -13.90 3.83
C VAL A 350 -3.05 -13.12 5.11
N ALA A 351 -2.07 -12.23 5.06
CA ALA A 351 -1.72 -11.30 6.14
C ALA A 351 -1.47 -11.94 7.51
N ASP A 352 -1.14 -13.25 7.54
CA ASP A 352 -0.84 -13.94 8.78
C ASP A 352 0.37 -13.28 9.46
N PRO A 353 0.24 -12.91 10.76
CA PRO A 353 1.32 -12.36 11.57
C PRO A 353 2.67 -13.09 11.43
N ASP A 354 2.69 -14.41 11.30
CA ASP A 354 3.92 -15.20 11.21
C ASP A 354 4.67 -15.00 9.88
N ALA A 355 3.98 -14.53 8.84
CA ALA A 355 4.58 -14.18 7.55
C ALA A 355 5.08 -12.72 7.48
N ARG A 356 4.99 -11.94 8.57
CA ARG A 356 5.41 -10.53 8.60
C ARG A 356 6.86 -10.32 8.18
N VAL A 357 7.76 -11.22 8.60
CA VAL A 357 9.18 -11.18 8.19
C VAL A 357 9.33 -11.38 6.68
N HIS A 358 8.46 -12.17 6.06
CA HIS A 358 8.45 -12.34 4.61
C HIS A 358 7.87 -11.11 3.91
N ARG A 359 6.76 -10.56 4.41
CA ARG A 359 6.13 -9.34 3.85
C ARG A 359 7.02 -8.11 3.95
N ALA A 360 7.91 -8.04 4.95
CA ALA A 360 8.85 -6.94 5.09
C ALA A 360 9.75 -6.75 3.85
N TRP A 361 10.07 -7.83 3.13
CA TRP A 361 10.79 -7.77 1.85
C TRP A 361 9.88 -8.00 0.63
N ALA A 362 8.56 -7.88 0.80
CA ALA A 362 7.56 -7.92 -0.26
C ALA A 362 7.66 -9.19 -1.13
N PHE A 363 7.72 -10.36 -0.49
CA PHE A 363 7.94 -11.64 -1.19
C PHE A 363 7.04 -11.92 -2.39
N PRO A 364 5.74 -11.54 -2.45
CA PRO A 364 4.89 -11.87 -3.58
C PRO A 364 4.98 -10.85 -4.72
N PHE A 365 6.03 -10.00 -4.78
CA PHE A 365 6.19 -9.00 -5.85
C PHE A 365 7.23 -9.36 -6.89
N TRP A 366 8.17 -10.23 -6.56
CA TRP A 366 9.40 -10.42 -7.34
C TRP A 366 9.24 -11.42 -8.46
N ASP A 367 9.99 -11.19 -9.53
CA ASP A 367 9.91 -12.05 -10.70
C ASP A 367 10.51 -13.43 -10.44
N VAL A 368 10.00 -14.47 -11.11
CA VAL A 368 10.54 -15.85 -10.95
C VAL A 368 12.03 -15.90 -11.25
N ALA A 369 12.50 -15.11 -12.23
CA ALA A 369 13.90 -15.01 -12.59
C ALA A 369 14.75 -14.46 -11.42
N ARG A 370 14.27 -13.41 -10.74
CA ARG A 370 14.95 -12.83 -9.58
C ARG A 370 14.94 -13.80 -8.40
N LEU A 371 13.81 -14.43 -8.13
CA LEU A 371 13.65 -15.41 -7.05
C LEU A 371 14.54 -16.64 -7.25
N ARG A 372 14.66 -17.14 -8.49
CA ARG A 372 15.58 -18.22 -8.87
C ARG A 372 17.03 -17.80 -8.73
N ALA A 373 17.40 -16.62 -9.22
CA ALA A 373 18.75 -16.08 -9.08
C ALA A 373 19.16 -15.95 -7.60
N ALA A 374 18.22 -15.55 -6.73
CA ALA A 374 18.41 -15.47 -5.29
C ALA A 374 18.37 -16.82 -4.57
N GLY A 375 18.14 -17.92 -5.30
CA GLY A 375 18.08 -19.29 -4.76
C GLY A 375 16.85 -19.58 -3.90
N LEU A 376 15.78 -18.79 -4.00
CA LEU A 376 14.55 -18.94 -3.21
C LEU A 376 13.60 -19.97 -3.85
N LEU A 377 13.42 -19.91 -5.16
CA LEU A 377 12.62 -20.87 -5.93
C LEU A 377 13.54 -21.82 -6.71
N ARG A 378 14.09 -22.85 -6.04
CA ARG A 378 14.85 -23.91 -6.73
C ARG A 378 13.89 -24.90 -7.39
N ARG A 379 14.27 -25.44 -8.55
CA ARG A 379 13.49 -26.43 -9.31
C ARG A 379 13.18 -27.68 -8.48
N GLU A 380 14.15 -28.13 -7.68
CA GLU A 380 14.02 -29.24 -6.73
C GLU A 380 12.91 -29.03 -5.68
N ASN A 381 12.59 -27.77 -5.32
CA ASN A 381 11.52 -27.46 -4.38
C ASN A 381 10.12 -27.36 -5.04
N LEU A 382 10.07 -27.28 -6.36
CA LEU A 382 8.83 -27.17 -7.15
C LEU A 382 8.39 -28.53 -7.73
N ASP A 383 9.34 -29.44 -7.99
CA ASP A 383 9.08 -30.75 -8.61
C ASP A 383 8.78 -31.88 -7.61
N LEU A 384 8.92 -31.68 -6.29
CA LEU A 384 8.67 -32.71 -5.25
C LEU A 384 7.19 -32.89 -4.87
N GLY A 385 6.31 -32.82 -5.87
CA GLY A 385 4.93 -33.26 -5.74
C GLY A 385 4.71 -34.77 -5.90
N LEU A 386 5.75 -35.57 -6.17
CA LEU A 386 5.65 -37.02 -6.36
C LEU A 386 6.93 -37.73 -5.85
N ASP A 387 6.74 -38.69 -4.94
CA ASP A 387 7.69 -39.71 -4.48
C ASP A 387 8.94 -39.22 -3.71
N LEU A 388 8.73 -38.77 -2.46
CA LEU A 388 9.74 -38.99 -1.41
C LEU A 388 9.46 -40.35 -0.77
N ASP A 389 10.29 -41.35 -1.09
CA ASP A 389 10.33 -42.62 -0.37
C ASP A 389 10.49 -42.33 1.13
N ASP A 390 9.63 -42.95 1.95
CA ASP A 390 9.54 -42.74 3.41
C ASP A 390 10.85 -43.04 4.18
N ASP A 391 11.85 -43.64 3.53
CA ASP A 391 13.13 -44.03 4.11
C ASP A 391 14.19 -42.90 4.19
N ASP A 392 13.94 -41.71 3.62
CA ASP A 392 14.90 -40.58 3.67
C ASP A 392 14.57 -39.51 4.74
N ARG A 393 13.60 -39.74 5.64
CA ARG A 393 13.27 -38.80 6.74
C ARG A 393 14.39 -38.62 7.77
N ASP A 394 15.35 -39.55 7.84
CA ASP A 394 16.45 -39.52 8.82
C ASP A 394 17.79 -39.06 8.22
N ARG A 395 17.85 -38.69 6.94
CA ARG A 395 19.04 -38.02 6.40
C ARG A 395 18.93 -36.52 6.63
N ASP A 396 19.68 -36.08 7.64
CA ASP A 396 20.18 -34.71 7.84
C ASP A 396 20.83 -34.17 6.54
N TYR A 397 20.01 -33.87 5.53
CA TYR A 397 20.42 -32.98 4.47
C TYR A 397 20.60 -31.61 5.11
N ALA A 398 21.87 -31.20 5.18
CA ALA A 398 22.32 -29.85 5.44
C ALA A 398 21.85 -28.88 4.33
N ILE A 399 20.56 -28.85 4.05
CA ILE A 399 19.86 -27.64 3.64
C ILE A 399 19.88 -26.77 4.90
N PRO A 400 20.24 -25.47 4.85
CA PRO A 400 20.10 -24.56 5.99
C PRO A 400 18.61 -24.37 6.35
N GLY A 401 18.05 -25.40 7.00
CA GLY A 401 16.65 -25.60 7.29
C GLY A 401 16.30 -25.07 8.68
N PHE A 402 15.11 -24.48 8.76
CA PHE A 402 14.34 -24.04 9.93
C PHE A 402 15.06 -23.30 11.09
N GLY A 403 16.14 -23.82 11.68
CA GLY A 403 16.91 -23.15 12.73
C GLY A 403 17.57 -21.85 12.28
N PHE A 404 18.17 -21.82 11.08
CA PHE A 404 18.72 -20.59 10.49
C PHE A 404 17.61 -19.55 10.24
N TRP A 405 16.44 -20.01 9.79
CA TRP A 405 15.28 -19.16 9.54
C TRP A 405 14.63 -18.66 10.82
N ARG A 406 14.55 -19.47 11.88
CA ARG A 406 14.05 -19.07 13.20
C ARG A 406 14.97 -18.06 13.89
N TRP A 407 16.29 -18.25 13.81
CA TRP A 407 17.26 -17.24 14.31
C TRP A 407 17.16 -15.93 13.51
N ARG A 408 17.08 -16.02 12.18
CA ARG A 408 16.92 -14.85 11.30
C ARG A 408 15.56 -14.17 11.52
N ARG A 409 14.49 -14.93 11.79
CA ARG A 409 13.15 -14.44 12.15
C ARG A 409 13.20 -13.61 13.43
N ASN A 410 13.79 -14.15 14.50
CA ASN A 410 13.94 -13.41 15.76
C ASN A 410 14.75 -12.11 15.58
N ARG A 411 15.79 -12.13 14.74
CA ARG A 411 16.57 -10.91 14.42
C ARG A 411 15.77 -9.90 13.60
N LEU A 412 15.00 -10.35 12.61
CA LEU A 412 14.13 -9.48 11.81
C LEU A 412 12.94 -8.96 12.62
N GLU A 413 12.42 -9.71 13.57
CA GLU A 413 11.41 -9.24 14.53
C GLU A 413 11.97 -8.14 15.44
N LEU A 414 13.23 -8.26 15.88
CA LEU A 414 13.95 -7.19 16.57
C LEU A 414 14.14 -5.96 15.68
N GLU A 415 14.49 -6.14 14.40
CA GLU A 415 14.64 -5.04 13.44
C GLU A 415 13.28 -4.39 13.09
N LEU A 416 12.22 -5.17 12.95
CA LEU A 416 10.85 -4.68 12.76
C LEU A 416 10.34 -3.98 14.02
N GLY A 417 10.65 -4.48 15.22
CA GLY A 417 10.36 -3.79 16.49
C GLY A 417 11.05 -2.43 16.56
N ARG A 418 12.24 -2.27 15.96
CA ARG A 418 12.91 -0.96 15.84
C ARG A 418 12.19 -0.02 14.87
N ASP A 419 11.58 -0.54 13.79
CA ASP A 419 10.80 0.27 12.84
C ASP A 419 9.57 0.93 13.50
N PHE A 420 9.10 0.38 14.62
CA PHE A 420 7.85 0.74 15.29
C PHE A 420 8.03 1.44 16.65
N GLY A 421 9.27 1.53 17.14
CA GLY A 421 9.61 2.19 18.39
C GLY A 421 10.12 1.17 19.42
N ALA A 422 11.37 1.31 19.83
CA ALA A 422 11.98 0.44 20.83
C ALA A 422 11.31 0.62 22.21
N PRO A 423 11.35 -0.40 23.10
CA PRO A 423 10.90 -0.29 24.50
C PRO A 423 11.45 0.94 25.24
N GLU A 424 12.64 1.39 24.87
CA GLU A 424 13.28 2.61 25.38
C GLU A 424 12.43 3.87 25.15
N ARG A 425 11.65 3.94 24.05
CA ARG A 425 10.76 5.06 23.76
C ARG A 425 9.52 5.10 24.67
N LEU A 426 9.06 3.94 25.14
CA LEU A 426 7.93 3.87 26.08
C LEU A 426 8.34 4.41 27.44
N ALA A 427 9.51 3.98 27.96
CA ALA A 427 10.06 4.52 29.20
C ALA A 427 10.27 6.04 29.11
N TRP A 428 10.81 6.51 27.99
CA TRP A 428 10.97 7.95 27.73
C TRP A 428 9.63 8.71 27.68
N LEU A 429 8.59 8.09 27.10
CA LEU A 429 7.26 8.69 27.03
C LEU A 429 6.68 8.91 28.42
N GLU A 430 6.74 7.88 29.28
CA GLU A 430 6.27 7.92 30.67
C GLU A 430 6.97 9.03 31.48
N ASP A 431 8.28 9.17 31.31
CA ASP A 431 9.07 10.20 32.01
C ASP A 431 8.66 11.62 31.57
N THR A 432 8.46 11.83 30.28
CA THR A 432 8.14 13.15 29.70
C THR A 432 6.66 13.53 29.80
N GLN A 433 5.77 12.56 30.03
CA GLN A 433 4.32 12.75 30.13
C GLN A 433 3.93 13.68 31.27
N ARG A 434 4.55 13.55 32.45
CA ARG A 434 4.28 14.45 33.58
C ARG A 434 4.65 15.90 33.28
N GLU A 435 5.77 16.12 32.57
CA GLU A 435 6.21 17.45 32.18
C GLU A 435 5.27 18.07 31.14
N ARG A 436 4.90 17.32 30.10
CA ARG A 436 3.94 17.77 29.09
C ARG A 436 2.56 18.05 29.68
N ALA A 437 2.08 17.23 30.63
CA ALA A 437 0.84 17.49 31.35
C ALA A 437 0.91 18.80 32.17
N ALA A 438 2.03 19.06 32.86
CA ALA A 438 2.23 20.31 33.59
C ALA A 438 2.21 21.53 32.64
N ILE A 439 2.89 21.45 31.50
CA ILE A 439 2.88 22.49 30.46
C ILE A 439 1.46 22.71 29.94
N TRP A 440 0.72 21.64 29.66
CA TRP A 440 -0.65 21.70 29.17
C TRP A 440 -1.59 22.40 30.17
N HIS A 441 -1.53 22.03 31.45
CA HIS A 441 -2.33 22.64 32.52
C HIS A 441 -2.00 24.12 32.74
N ALA A 442 -0.75 24.52 32.50
CA ALA A 442 -0.33 25.91 32.52
C ALA A 442 -0.72 26.69 31.23
N GLY A 443 -1.46 26.06 30.30
CA GLY A 443 -1.97 26.70 29.08
C GLY A 443 -1.00 26.67 27.89
N GLY A 444 0.08 25.88 27.99
CA GLY A 444 1.06 25.67 26.93
C GLY A 444 0.61 24.62 25.91
N ARG A 445 0.95 24.84 24.64
CA ARG A 445 0.67 23.99 23.48
C ARG A 445 1.92 23.97 22.59
N GLY A 446 1.98 23.15 21.54
CA GLY A 446 3.10 23.22 20.61
C GLY A 446 4.17 22.17 20.86
N TYR A 447 5.38 22.48 20.42
CA TYR A 447 6.52 21.56 20.44
C TYR A 447 7.21 21.60 21.80
N TYR A 448 7.48 20.42 22.34
CA TYR A 448 8.26 20.19 23.54
C TYR A 448 9.47 19.31 23.22
N ALA A 449 10.61 19.72 23.77
CA ALA A 449 11.79 18.87 23.92
C ALA A 449 12.22 18.88 25.40
N PRO A 450 12.74 17.76 25.93
CA PRO A 450 13.23 17.72 27.31
C PRO A 450 14.23 18.84 27.62
N GLY A 451 13.91 19.65 28.63
CA GLY A 451 14.71 20.81 29.02
C GLY A 451 14.59 22.04 28.12
N ASP A 452 13.81 22.00 27.04
CA ASP A 452 13.58 23.13 26.12
C ASP A 452 12.09 23.38 25.86
N GLN A 453 11.58 24.46 26.44
CA GLN A 453 10.21 24.94 26.25
C GLN A 453 10.13 26.16 25.31
N SER A 454 11.21 26.50 24.59
CA SER A 454 11.28 27.69 23.72
C SER A 454 10.26 27.68 22.58
N ARG A 455 9.77 26.50 22.20
CA ARG A 455 8.80 26.27 21.11
C ARG A 455 7.40 25.92 21.62
N VAL A 456 7.15 26.08 22.92
CA VAL A 456 5.82 25.98 23.53
C VAL A 456 5.09 27.31 23.35
N GLU A 457 3.89 27.24 22.77
CA GLU A 457 2.96 28.34 22.59
C GLU A 457 2.06 28.47 23.82
N TRP A 458 2.07 29.63 24.48
CA TRP A 458 1.30 29.88 25.70
C TRP A 458 0.07 30.73 25.41
N THR A 459 -1.10 30.23 25.76
CA THR A 459 -2.40 30.89 25.49
C THR A 459 -2.81 31.92 26.55
N GLY A 460 -2.00 32.12 27.59
CA GLY A 460 -2.19 33.14 28.62
C GLY A 460 -1.52 34.46 28.22
N GLY A 461 -2.33 35.52 28.04
CA GLY A 461 -1.86 36.83 27.57
C GLY A 461 -0.65 37.39 28.33
N ALA A 462 0.16 38.13 27.57
CA ALA A 462 1.40 38.90 27.81
C ALA A 462 1.74 39.53 29.19
N GLY A 463 1.15 39.13 30.33
CA GLY A 463 1.32 39.84 31.60
C GLY A 463 1.24 39.01 32.88
N ARG A 464 1.24 37.67 32.83
CA ARG A 464 1.46 36.84 34.03
C ARG A 464 2.79 36.12 33.92
N ASP A 465 3.58 36.26 34.98
CA ASP A 465 4.90 35.64 35.16
C ASP A 465 4.91 34.23 34.58
N ARG A 466 5.77 34.00 33.58
CA ARG A 466 6.11 32.64 33.16
C ARG A 466 6.46 31.89 34.45
N PRO A 467 5.80 30.76 34.78
CA PRO A 467 6.24 29.98 35.92
C PRO A 467 7.72 29.68 35.70
N GLN A 468 8.59 30.19 36.58
CA GLN A 468 10.00 29.81 36.55
C GLN A 468 10.04 28.33 36.90
N VAL A 469 10.05 27.49 35.87
CA VAL A 469 10.29 26.06 36.04
C VAL A 469 11.72 25.95 36.55
N VAL A 470 11.86 25.70 37.85
CA VAL A 470 13.14 25.37 38.46
C VAL A 470 13.58 24.06 37.83
N VAL A 471 14.48 24.13 36.85
CA VAL A 471 15.13 22.96 36.26
C VAL A 471 15.96 22.32 37.36
N VAL A 472 15.43 21.25 37.96
CA VAL A 472 16.21 20.42 38.89
C VAL A 472 17.09 19.52 38.03
N PRO A 473 18.42 19.63 38.11
CA PRO A 473 19.29 18.83 37.27
C PRO A 473 19.14 17.32 37.54
N PRO A 474 19.29 16.47 36.51
CA PRO A 474 18.98 15.04 36.58
C PRO A 474 19.85 14.23 37.55
N TRP A 475 20.94 14.78 38.09
CA TRP A 475 21.82 14.12 39.06
C TRP A 475 21.41 14.32 40.54
N ARG A 476 20.19 14.79 40.81
CA ARG A 476 19.62 14.88 42.18
C ARG A 476 18.43 13.94 42.40
N ARG A 477 18.48 12.71 41.88
CA ARG A 477 17.63 11.60 42.29
C ARG A 477 18.47 10.39 42.69
#